data_AF-A0A9E3REE0-F1
#
_entry.id   AF-A0A9E3REE0-F1
#
_cell.length_a   1.000
_cell.length_b   1.000
_cell.length_c   1.000
_cell.angle_alpha   90.00
_cell.angle_beta   90.00
_cell.angle_gamma   90.00
#
_symmetry.space_group_name_H-M   'P 1'
#
loop_
_entity.id
_entity.type
_entity.pdbx_description
1 polymer ?
#
loop_
_entity_poly.entity_id
_entity_poly.type
_entity_poly.pdbx_seq_one_letter_code
_entity_poly.pdbx_strand_id
1 'polypeptide(L)'
;MCPAMSAPLPPQLDAAKAQLSQALQAVEGRPIDLGAVGWADLEKSVIKLLGGPFQLQKPEHQVVALGLAAVLGDRLAKDSQGFWFPSRESPEGASLGFPDALVMLSPFGAVVDALLAAKLERLEDVVKDVRTSLGRARFSVQGGQAQRLTPFDYQRLFDPGFVQLVAVDAAKAEKAWSTPPEALARELKDALGRVGNRLPEQLKQQLDAQLVRALQRLKPGVPLVDQAEQSPRLVELIGHLFGAVTSTGAAPEEFWADVVLPLAFIGAPATFPALEGDELEAAKQGVPPIALFLELVPFQHQSPEDEGLLGAFPFASVAPPHPKLGQLGSLRMVKVGFEALDKPLAALDPAKTKDALARFGEHLAKAAGAPVRSAGPEADQMVDAAIVLLKDLKRLSAEKKPVWLRRLTEAEAGAEVALAEVRQALGAPRIILA
;
A
#
# COMPACT_ATOMS: atom_id res chain seq x y z
N MET A 1 25.39 8.43 7.94
CA MET A 1 24.49 8.40 9.11
C MET A 1 23.59 9.62 9.03
N CYS A 2 22.41 9.48 8.42
CA CYS A 2 21.42 10.56 8.43
C CYS A 2 20.66 10.52 9.76
N PRO A 3 20.40 11.66 10.41
CA PRO A 3 19.57 11.68 11.61
C PRO A 3 18.17 11.17 11.23
N ALA A 4 17.61 10.30 12.07
CA ALA A 4 16.23 9.84 11.93
C ALA A 4 15.30 11.06 12.04
N MET A 5 14.92 11.63 10.89
CA MET A 5 13.86 12.63 10.84
C MET A 5 12.58 11.90 11.24
N SER A 6 12.11 12.16 12.46
CA SER A 6 10.72 11.88 12.82
C SER A 6 9.85 12.55 11.77
N ALA A 7 9.02 11.78 11.07
CA ALA A 7 8.09 12.36 10.10
C ALA A 7 7.26 13.46 10.80
N PRO A 8 7.13 14.65 10.21
CA PRO A 8 6.46 15.78 10.85
C PRO A 8 4.98 15.46 11.12
N LEU A 9 4.42 16.07 12.17
CA LEU A 9 2.98 16.03 12.45
C LEU A 9 2.20 16.41 11.17
N PRO A 10 1.17 15.66 10.77
CA PRO A 10 0.35 16.02 9.62
C PRO A 10 -0.16 17.47 9.73
N PRO A 11 -0.06 18.31 8.68
CA PRO A 11 -0.38 19.74 8.76
C PRO A 11 -1.78 20.04 9.30
N GLN A 12 -2.75 19.16 9.01
CA GLN A 12 -4.13 19.30 9.48
C GLN A 12 -4.24 19.08 11.00
N LEU A 13 -3.46 18.15 11.56
CA LEU A 13 -3.40 17.91 13.00
C LEU A 13 -2.66 19.02 13.72
N ASP A 14 -1.62 19.58 13.10
CA ASP A 14 -0.92 20.76 13.64
C ASP A 14 -1.85 21.97 13.72
N ALA A 15 -2.61 22.22 12.64
CA ALA A 15 -3.63 23.27 12.62
C ALA A 15 -4.72 23.04 13.69
N ALA A 16 -5.23 21.80 13.82
CA ALA A 16 -6.26 21.47 14.82
C ALA A 16 -5.74 21.63 16.26
N LYS A 17 -4.48 21.27 16.51
CA LYS A 17 -3.81 21.48 17.81
C LYS A 17 -3.68 22.96 18.14
N ALA A 18 -3.26 23.78 17.17
CA ALA A 18 -3.17 25.23 17.34
C ALA A 18 -4.54 25.85 17.64
N GLN A 19 -5.57 25.43 16.90
CA GLN A 19 -6.96 25.87 17.14
C GLN A 19 -7.47 25.46 18.52
N LEU A 20 -7.21 24.22 18.95
CA LEU A 20 -7.57 23.75 20.28
C LEU A 20 -6.87 24.58 21.37
N SER A 21 -5.57 24.85 21.22
CA SER A 21 -4.81 25.65 22.18
C SER A 21 -5.39 27.07 22.33
N GLN A 22 -5.69 27.74 21.21
CA GLN A 22 -6.31 29.06 21.20
C GLN A 22 -7.71 29.04 21.83
N ALA A 23 -8.53 28.05 21.48
CA ALA A 23 -9.89 27.92 21.98
C ALA A 23 -9.92 27.67 23.50
N LEU A 24 -9.04 26.80 24.01
CA LEU A 24 -8.91 26.56 25.44
C LEU A 24 -8.39 27.79 26.18
N GLN A 25 -7.44 28.53 25.60
CA GLN A 25 -6.98 29.80 26.17
C GLN A 25 -8.10 30.83 26.28
N ALA A 26 -8.98 30.91 25.28
CA ALA A 26 -10.12 31.83 25.30
C ALA A 26 -11.13 31.48 26.41
N VAL A 27 -11.38 30.18 26.63
CA VAL A 27 -12.34 29.69 27.65
C VAL A 27 -11.77 29.79 29.07
N GLU A 28 -10.47 29.54 29.25
CA GLU A 28 -9.82 29.51 30.56
C GLU A 28 -9.17 30.85 30.95
N GLY A 29 -9.10 31.80 30.02
CA GLY A 29 -8.49 33.13 30.24
C GLY A 29 -6.97 33.11 30.42
N ARG A 30 -6.33 31.95 30.21
CA ARG A 30 -4.88 31.75 30.34
C ARG A 30 -4.39 30.65 29.39
N PRO A 31 -3.14 30.70 28.92
CA PRO A 31 -2.59 29.61 28.10
C PRO A 31 -2.49 28.32 28.91
N ILE A 32 -2.78 27.18 28.25
CA ILE A 32 -2.62 25.83 28.81
C ILE A 32 -1.50 25.12 28.06
N ASP A 33 -0.54 24.58 28.81
CA ASP A 33 0.48 23.67 28.24
C ASP A 33 -0.13 22.30 28.00
N LEU A 34 -0.57 22.08 26.75
CA LEU A 34 -1.17 20.83 26.31
C LEU A 34 -0.19 19.64 26.36
N GLY A 35 1.12 19.87 26.41
CA GLY A 35 2.11 18.80 26.52
C GLY A 35 2.29 18.26 27.95
N ALA A 36 1.94 19.07 28.96
CA ALA A 36 2.22 18.77 30.37
C ALA A 36 0.97 18.61 31.25
N VAL A 37 -0.18 19.19 30.86
CA VAL A 37 -1.42 19.13 31.67
C VAL A 37 -1.95 17.69 31.80
N GLY A 38 -2.43 17.30 32.98
CA GLY A 38 -3.10 16.00 33.17
C GLY A 38 -4.39 15.90 32.34
N TRP A 39 -4.73 14.71 31.84
CA TRP A 39 -5.92 14.53 31.00
C TRP A 39 -7.22 14.85 31.73
N ALA A 40 -7.32 14.53 33.02
CA ALA A 40 -8.46 14.87 33.86
C ALA A 40 -8.65 16.40 34.06
N ASP A 41 -7.55 17.15 34.11
CA ASP A 41 -7.62 18.62 34.21
C ASP A 41 -7.92 19.28 32.86
N LEU A 42 -7.41 18.69 31.77
CA LEU A 42 -7.74 19.11 30.42
C LEU A 42 -9.22 18.87 30.11
N GLU A 43 -9.80 17.76 30.58
CA GLU A 43 -11.21 17.42 30.40
C GLU A 43 -12.16 18.51 30.89
N LYS A 44 -11.87 19.11 32.06
CA LYS A 44 -12.68 20.22 32.61
C LYS A 44 -12.75 21.40 31.64
N SER A 45 -11.63 21.71 30.98
CA SER A 45 -11.53 22.82 30.03
C SER A 45 -12.21 22.46 28.70
N VAL A 46 -12.07 21.21 28.25
CA VAL A 46 -12.73 20.68 27.05
C VAL A 46 -14.25 20.67 27.20
N ILE A 47 -14.79 20.25 28.35
CA ILE A 47 -16.24 20.25 28.61
C ILE A 47 -16.81 21.67 28.50
N LYS A 48 -16.12 22.68 29.05
CA LYS A 48 -16.53 24.08 28.92
C LYS A 48 -16.50 24.54 27.46
N LEU A 49 -15.47 24.16 26.70
CA LEU A 49 -15.32 24.49 25.29
C LEU A 49 -16.42 23.87 24.42
N LEU A 50 -16.80 22.61 24.69
CA LEU A 50 -17.84 21.89 23.96
C LEU A 50 -19.26 22.36 24.31
N GLY A 51 -19.45 23.03 25.46
CA GLY A 51 -20.76 23.51 25.90
C GLY A 51 -21.78 22.39 26.18
N GLY A 52 -21.32 21.15 26.41
CA GLY A 52 -22.16 19.97 26.56
C GLY A 52 -21.40 18.66 26.29
N PRO A 53 -22.10 17.51 26.23
CA PRO A 53 -21.47 16.24 25.89
C PRO A 53 -20.90 16.26 24.48
N PHE A 54 -19.80 15.53 24.27
CA PHE A 54 -19.21 15.35 22.95
C PHE A 54 -20.20 14.73 21.96
N GLN A 55 -20.13 15.15 20.70
CA GLN A 55 -21.07 14.75 19.64
C GLN A 55 -20.27 14.62 18.35
N LEU A 56 -20.06 13.37 17.91
CA LEU A 56 -19.21 13.10 16.74
C LEU A 56 -19.74 13.73 15.45
N GLN A 57 -21.05 13.98 15.34
CA GLN A 57 -21.66 14.55 14.13
C GLN A 57 -21.47 16.08 14.02
N LYS A 58 -20.94 16.74 15.05
CA LYS A 58 -20.71 18.19 15.05
C LYS A 58 -19.30 18.52 14.58
N PRO A 59 -19.11 19.27 13.48
CA PRO A 59 -17.79 19.62 12.96
C PRO A 59 -16.89 20.30 14.01
N GLU A 60 -17.43 21.21 14.81
CA GLU A 60 -16.73 21.91 15.88
C GLU A 60 -16.20 20.96 16.96
N HIS A 61 -16.92 19.87 17.25
CA HIS A 61 -16.49 18.86 18.21
C HIS A 61 -15.41 17.95 17.59
N GLN A 62 -15.53 17.61 16.30
CA GLN A 62 -14.51 16.83 15.58
C GLN A 62 -13.16 17.54 15.57
N VAL A 63 -13.13 18.87 15.38
CA VAL A 63 -11.90 19.68 15.46
C VAL A 63 -11.24 19.60 16.83
N VAL A 64 -12.04 19.65 17.91
CA VAL A 64 -11.51 19.46 19.28
C VAL A 64 -10.92 18.06 19.46
N ALA A 65 -11.58 17.02 18.95
CA ALA A 65 -11.06 15.65 18.99
C ALA A 65 -9.77 15.49 18.18
N LEU A 66 -9.65 16.11 17.00
CA LEU A 66 -8.42 16.13 16.20
C LEU A 66 -7.27 16.87 16.90
N GLY A 67 -7.54 18.01 17.55
CA GLY A 67 -6.55 18.73 18.34
C GLY A 67 -6.04 17.89 19.52
N LEU A 68 -6.95 17.20 20.23
CA LEU A 68 -6.58 16.29 21.34
C LEU A 68 -5.81 15.07 20.83
N ALA A 69 -6.13 14.56 19.64
CA ALA A 69 -5.41 13.46 19.00
C ALA A 69 -3.95 13.85 18.68
N ALA A 70 -3.74 15.07 18.18
CA ALA A 70 -2.40 15.63 17.98
C ALA A 70 -1.62 15.72 19.30
N VAL A 71 -2.25 16.20 20.37
CA VAL A 71 -1.64 16.27 21.71
C VAL A 71 -1.25 14.90 22.24
N LEU A 72 -2.13 13.90 22.12
CA LEU A 72 -1.84 12.52 22.51
C LEU A 72 -0.64 11.99 21.72
N GLY A 73 -0.62 12.25 20.42
CA GLY A 73 0.46 11.76 19.58
C GLY A 73 1.81 12.41 19.87
N ASP A 74 1.85 13.71 20.18
CA ASP A 74 3.08 14.40 20.61
C ASP A 74 3.62 13.84 21.93
N ARG A 75 2.74 13.54 22.89
CA ARG A 75 3.15 12.89 24.15
C ARG A 75 3.76 11.52 23.89
N LEU A 76 3.15 10.72 23.01
CA LEU A 76 3.66 9.39 22.62
C LEU A 76 4.96 9.47 21.82
N ALA A 77 5.12 10.48 20.97
CA ALA A 77 6.36 10.74 20.25
C ALA A 77 7.50 11.05 21.24
N LYS A 78 7.24 11.93 22.21
CA LYS A 78 8.19 12.30 23.26
C LYS A 78 8.55 11.14 24.18
N ASP A 79 7.55 10.39 24.66
CA ASP A 79 7.74 9.40 25.72
C ASP A 79 8.08 7.99 25.21
N SER A 80 7.75 7.68 23.95
CA SER A 80 7.82 6.32 23.39
C SER A 80 8.40 6.27 21.97
N GLN A 81 8.97 7.37 21.48
CA GLN A 81 9.54 7.49 20.14
C GLN A 81 8.54 7.17 19.02
N GLY A 82 7.25 7.41 19.28
CA GLY A 82 6.21 7.32 18.26
C GLY A 82 6.47 8.30 17.12
N PHE A 83 6.11 7.93 15.90
CA PHE A 83 6.20 8.81 14.74
C PHE A 83 4.91 8.75 13.94
N TRP A 84 4.56 9.88 13.32
CA TRP A 84 3.36 10.01 12.49
C TRP A 84 3.54 9.38 11.13
N PHE A 85 2.45 8.86 10.55
CA PHE A 85 2.44 8.48 9.14
C PHE A 85 2.12 9.70 8.28
N PRO A 86 2.94 10.02 7.27
CA PRO A 86 2.76 11.22 6.46
C PRO A 86 1.65 11.10 5.41
N SER A 87 1.26 9.89 4.99
CA SER A 87 0.36 9.66 3.84
C SER A 87 -0.97 8.99 4.22
N ARG A 88 -1.79 9.67 5.03
CA ARG A 88 -3.17 9.23 5.30
C ARG A 88 -4.18 10.19 4.65
N GLU A 89 -5.13 9.62 3.92
CA GLU A 89 -6.10 10.33 3.07
C GLU A 89 -7.05 11.24 3.87
N SER A 90 -7.22 11.01 5.18
CA SER A 90 -8.03 11.85 6.06
C SER A 90 -7.35 12.08 7.43
N PRO A 91 -7.60 13.22 8.10
CA PRO A 91 -7.06 13.52 9.43
C PRO A 91 -7.42 12.49 10.49
N GLU A 92 -8.60 11.87 10.40
CA GLU A 92 -9.10 10.83 11.31
C GLU A 92 -8.36 9.49 11.09
N GLY A 93 -7.82 9.28 9.90
CA GLY A 93 -6.99 8.14 9.53
C GLY A 93 -5.52 8.28 9.92
N ALA A 94 -5.13 9.42 10.53
CA ALA A 94 -3.78 9.62 11.04
C ALA A 94 -3.47 8.61 12.16
N SER A 95 -2.29 8.01 12.08
CA SER A 95 -1.85 6.99 13.02
C SER A 95 -0.44 7.29 13.54
N LEU A 96 -0.04 6.57 14.58
CA LEU A 96 1.33 6.52 15.07
C LEU A 96 1.90 5.11 14.93
N GLY A 97 3.14 5.02 14.46
CA GLY A 97 3.98 3.82 14.51
C GLY A 97 5.05 3.94 15.59
N PHE A 98 5.64 2.80 15.99
CA PHE A 98 6.70 2.75 17.00
C PHE A 98 7.89 1.90 16.54
N PRO A 99 9.13 2.29 16.88
CA PRO A 99 10.33 1.66 16.31
C PRO A 99 10.65 0.27 16.86
N ASP A 100 10.21 -0.05 18.08
CA ASP A 100 10.58 -1.29 18.75
C ASP A 100 9.52 -2.41 18.62
N ALA A 101 8.35 -2.12 18.08
CA ALA A 101 7.28 -3.10 17.88
C ALA A 101 6.35 -2.64 16.76
N LEU A 102 5.79 -3.57 15.98
CA LEU A 102 4.74 -3.28 15.01
C LEU A 102 3.42 -2.97 15.73
N VAL A 103 3.24 -1.71 16.12
CA VAL A 103 2.06 -1.21 16.81
C VAL A 103 1.58 0.03 16.05
N MET A 104 0.33 -0.01 15.59
CA MET A 104 -0.33 1.14 15.00
C MET A 104 -1.41 1.63 15.94
N LEU A 105 -1.29 2.89 16.39
CA LEU A 105 -2.32 3.55 17.19
C LEU A 105 -3.01 4.59 16.32
N SER A 106 -4.34 4.65 16.33
CA SER A 106 -5.10 5.81 15.85
C SER A 106 -5.37 6.73 17.05
N PRO A 107 -4.67 7.87 17.18
CA PRO A 107 -4.88 8.78 18.31
C PRO A 107 -6.28 9.38 18.29
N PHE A 108 -6.84 9.63 17.11
CA PHE A 108 -8.20 10.14 16.95
C PHE A 108 -9.24 9.15 17.48
N GLY A 109 -9.15 7.86 17.13
CA GLY A 109 -10.06 6.84 17.65
C GLY A 109 -10.02 6.75 19.18
N ALA A 110 -8.82 6.72 19.76
CA ALA A 110 -8.65 6.69 21.22
C ALA A 110 -9.25 7.91 21.93
N VAL A 111 -9.09 9.10 21.34
CA VAL A 111 -9.66 10.35 21.85
C VAL A 111 -11.18 10.37 21.73
N VAL A 112 -11.74 9.96 20.59
CA VAL A 112 -13.19 9.89 20.39
C VAL A 112 -13.82 8.94 21.40
N ASP A 113 -13.24 7.75 21.62
CA ASP A 113 -13.73 6.79 22.62
C ASP A 113 -13.70 7.38 24.04
N ALA A 114 -12.63 8.10 24.38
CA ALA A 114 -12.50 8.76 25.68
C ALA A 114 -13.50 9.92 25.86
N LEU A 115 -13.72 10.72 24.82
CA LEU A 115 -14.68 11.84 24.83
C LEU A 115 -16.13 11.35 24.88
N LEU A 116 -16.48 10.30 24.14
CA LEU A 116 -17.80 9.67 24.18
C LEU A 116 -18.10 9.07 25.57
N ALA A 117 -17.07 8.55 26.24
CA ALA A 117 -17.16 8.07 27.61
C ALA A 117 -17.09 9.19 28.66
N ALA A 118 -16.91 10.45 28.27
CA ALA A 118 -16.63 11.59 29.14
C ALA A 118 -15.52 11.28 30.18
N LYS A 119 -14.43 10.69 29.69
CA LYS A 119 -13.35 10.15 30.53
C LYS A 119 -11.99 10.19 29.81
N LEU A 120 -11.44 11.39 29.59
CA LEU A 120 -10.14 11.62 28.96
C LEU A 120 -8.97 10.99 29.71
N GLU A 121 -9.09 10.76 31.02
CA GLU A 121 -8.08 10.02 31.79
C GLU A 121 -7.79 8.62 31.22
N ARG A 122 -8.73 8.01 30.48
CA ARG A 122 -8.51 6.74 29.78
C ARG A 122 -7.37 6.79 28.75
N LEU A 123 -6.97 7.99 28.30
CA LEU A 123 -5.82 8.15 27.43
C LEU A 123 -4.49 7.82 28.16
N GLU A 124 -4.44 7.91 29.50
CA GLU A 124 -3.30 7.44 30.29
C GLU A 124 -3.14 5.91 30.20
N ASP A 125 -4.25 5.18 30.21
CA ASP A 125 -4.26 3.72 30.03
C ASP A 125 -3.72 3.35 28.65
N VAL A 126 -4.16 4.06 27.59
CA VAL A 126 -3.64 3.87 26.23
C VAL A 126 -2.13 4.08 26.17
N VAL A 127 -1.63 5.16 26.78
CA VAL A 127 -0.18 5.44 26.84
C VAL A 127 0.57 4.32 27.60
N LYS A 128 0.00 3.86 28.72
CA LYS A 128 0.58 2.79 29.54
C LYS A 128 0.62 1.45 28.80
N ASP A 129 -0.44 1.12 28.05
CA ASP A 129 -0.54 -0.12 27.28
C ASP A 129 0.45 -0.14 26.12
N VAL A 130 0.62 0.99 25.42
CA VAL A 130 1.66 1.17 24.40
C VAL A 130 3.04 0.98 25.02
N ARG A 131 3.34 1.65 26.13
CA ARG A 131 4.64 1.51 26.83
C ARG A 131 4.90 0.07 27.26
N THR A 132 3.88 -0.62 27.77
CA THR A 132 3.98 -2.03 28.18
C THR A 132 4.26 -2.94 27.00
N SER A 133 3.57 -2.71 25.87
CA SER A 133 3.74 -3.48 24.63
C SER A 133 5.14 -3.29 24.05
N LEU A 134 5.64 -2.06 24.00
CA LEU A 134 7.01 -1.75 23.58
C LEU A 134 8.04 -2.36 24.51
N GLY A 135 7.80 -2.31 25.83
CA GLY A 135 8.64 -2.99 26.81
C GLY A 135 8.76 -4.48 26.53
N ARG A 136 7.63 -5.17 26.34
CA ARG A 136 7.61 -6.61 26.00
C ARG A 136 8.38 -6.91 24.72
N ALA A 137 8.16 -6.12 23.67
CA ALA A 137 8.82 -6.31 22.38
C ALA A 137 10.35 -6.18 22.47
N ARG A 138 10.84 -5.21 23.26
CA ARG A 138 12.28 -5.05 23.53
C ARG A 138 12.90 -6.26 24.23
N PHE A 139 12.16 -6.94 25.10
CA PHE A 139 12.66 -8.11 25.85
C PHE A 139 12.40 -9.46 25.16
N SER A 140 11.50 -9.53 24.17
CA SER A 140 11.26 -10.75 23.39
C SER A 140 12.34 -11.06 22.35
N VAL A 141 13.19 -10.08 22.01
CA VAL A 141 14.30 -10.26 21.08
C VAL A 141 15.55 -10.73 21.85
N GLN A 142 15.53 -11.97 22.34
CA GLN A 142 16.75 -12.66 22.73
C GLN A 142 17.32 -13.38 21.49
N GLY A 143 18.38 -12.84 20.89
CA GLY A 143 19.23 -13.61 19.95
C GLY A 143 19.65 -12.96 18.63
N GLY A 144 19.20 -11.75 18.30
CA GLY A 144 19.65 -11.03 17.10
C GLY A 144 19.38 -9.54 17.22
N GLN A 145 20.14 -8.70 16.52
CA GLN A 145 19.78 -7.29 16.36
C GLN A 145 18.43 -7.22 15.62
N ALA A 146 17.31 -7.15 16.34
CA ALA A 146 16.05 -6.79 15.70
C ALA A 146 16.21 -5.39 15.13
N GLN A 147 16.07 -5.28 13.82
CA GLN A 147 16.14 -4.02 13.12
C GLN A 147 15.00 -3.13 13.63
N ARG A 148 15.34 -1.94 14.13
CA ARG A 148 14.33 -0.95 14.53
C ARG A 148 13.52 -0.58 13.32
N LEU A 149 12.20 -0.63 13.46
CA LEU A 149 11.28 -0.23 12.41
C LEU A 149 11.36 1.29 12.23
N THR A 150 11.46 1.72 10.99
CA THR A 150 11.51 3.12 10.59
C THR A 150 10.14 3.59 10.09
N PRO A 151 9.91 4.91 9.97
CA PRO A 151 8.71 5.41 9.28
C PRO A 151 8.50 4.82 7.88
N PHE A 152 9.59 4.51 7.17
CA PHE A 152 9.55 3.97 5.82
C PHE A 152 9.13 2.48 5.79
N ASP A 153 9.57 1.67 6.76
CA ASP A 153 9.13 0.26 6.88
C ASP A 153 7.62 0.20 7.13
N TYR A 154 7.15 1.10 7.99
CA TYR A 154 5.75 1.30 8.28
C TYR A 154 4.97 1.84 7.07
N GLN A 155 5.54 2.79 6.32
CA GLN A 155 4.95 3.28 5.08
C GLN A 155 4.76 2.14 4.08
N ARG A 156 5.76 1.26 3.89
CA ARG A 156 5.63 0.09 3.00
C ARG A 156 4.56 -0.91 3.45
N LEU A 157 4.43 -1.13 4.76
CA LEU A 157 3.43 -2.04 5.33
C LEU A 157 2.00 -1.51 5.23
N PHE A 158 1.79 -0.19 5.22
CA PHE A 158 0.47 0.41 5.40
C PHE A 158 0.01 1.36 4.29
N ASP A 159 0.94 1.87 3.49
CA ASP A 159 0.66 2.66 2.29
C ASP A 159 0.85 1.76 1.05
N PRO A 160 -0.04 1.90 0.06
CA PRO A 160 -0.03 1.00 -1.08
C PRO A 160 1.08 1.39 -2.05
N GLY A 161 2.28 0.83 -1.85
CA GLY A 161 3.47 1.06 -2.68
C GLY A 161 3.81 -0.08 -3.65
N PHE A 162 3.09 -1.20 -3.58
CA PHE A 162 3.27 -2.32 -4.52
C PHE A 162 2.20 -2.26 -5.61
N VAL A 163 2.60 -2.49 -6.85
CA VAL A 163 1.71 -2.59 -8.00
C VAL A 163 1.62 -4.04 -8.47
N GLN A 164 0.41 -4.44 -8.84
CA GLN A 164 0.12 -5.67 -9.56
C GLN A 164 -0.81 -5.37 -10.73
N LEU A 165 -0.52 -5.93 -11.90
CA LEU A 165 -1.41 -5.90 -13.06
C LEU A 165 -2.21 -7.20 -13.14
N VAL A 166 -3.50 -7.09 -13.44
CA VAL A 166 -4.45 -8.20 -13.43
C VAL A 166 -5.31 -8.17 -14.68
N ALA A 167 -5.35 -9.27 -15.44
CA ALA A 167 -6.36 -9.44 -16.47
C ALA A 167 -7.68 -9.88 -15.81
N VAL A 168 -8.77 -9.20 -16.15
CA VAL A 168 -10.05 -9.35 -15.44
C VAL A 168 -11.18 -9.73 -16.38
N ASP A 169 -11.96 -10.71 -15.96
CA ASP A 169 -13.26 -11.02 -16.52
C ASP A 169 -14.30 -10.00 -16.00
N ALA A 170 -14.54 -8.96 -16.80
CA ALA A 170 -15.41 -7.85 -16.41
C ALA A 170 -16.84 -8.32 -16.06
N ALA A 171 -17.35 -9.37 -16.73
CA ALA A 171 -18.68 -9.89 -16.45
C ALA A 171 -18.75 -10.57 -15.08
N LYS A 172 -17.71 -11.32 -14.68
CA LYS A 172 -17.64 -11.92 -13.35
C LYS A 172 -17.49 -10.88 -12.25
N ALA A 173 -16.64 -9.86 -12.47
CA ALA A 173 -16.49 -8.77 -11.51
C ALA A 173 -17.80 -7.99 -11.34
N GLU A 174 -18.48 -7.65 -12.44
CA GLU A 174 -19.78 -6.98 -12.42
C GLU A 174 -20.85 -7.79 -11.70
N LYS A 175 -20.89 -9.10 -11.96
CA LYS A 175 -21.78 -10.02 -11.25
C LYS A 175 -21.50 -10.00 -9.74
N ALA A 176 -20.22 -10.07 -9.34
CA ALA A 176 -19.85 -10.06 -7.93
C ALA A 176 -20.26 -8.74 -7.25
N TRP A 177 -20.03 -7.60 -7.90
CA TRP A 177 -20.45 -6.28 -7.42
C TRP A 177 -21.96 -6.09 -7.30
N SER A 178 -22.70 -6.68 -8.22
CA SER A 178 -24.17 -6.67 -8.21
C SER A 178 -24.77 -7.67 -7.21
N THR A 179 -23.96 -8.58 -6.66
CA THR A 179 -24.44 -9.63 -5.74
C THR A 179 -24.50 -9.08 -4.30
N PRO A 180 -25.58 -9.38 -3.54
CA PRO A 180 -25.66 -9.00 -2.13
C PRO A 180 -24.55 -9.63 -1.25
N PRO A 181 -24.05 -8.92 -0.22
CA PRO A 181 -22.95 -9.37 0.63
C PRO A 181 -23.15 -10.76 1.27
N GLU A 182 -24.37 -11.12 1.65
CA GLU A 182 -24.68 -12.40 2.28
C GLU A 182 -24.57 -13.60 1.33
N ALA A 183 -24.76 -13.39 0.03
CA ALA A 183 -24.51 -14.42 -0.98
C ALA A 183 -23.01 -14.59 -1.19
N LEU A 184 -22.27 -13.48 -1.35
CA LEU A 184 -20.81 -13.50 -1.48
C LEU A 184 -20.12 -14.12 -0.26
N ALA A 185 -20.59 -13.80 0.95
CA ALA A 185 -20.06 -14.35 2.20
C ALA A 185 -20.20 -15.88 2.25
N ARG A 186 -21.32 -16.42 1.76
CA ARG A 186 -21.53 -17.87 1.63
C ARG A 186 -20.57 -18.47 0.61
N GLU A 187 -20.44 -17.87 -0.56
CA GLU A 187 -19.54 -18.37 -1.61
C GLU A 187 -18.06 -18.36 -1.17
N LEU A 188 -17.62 -17.33 -0.46
CA LEU A 188 -16.27 -17.25 0.10
C LEU A 188 -16.05 -18.28 1.21
N LYS A 189 -17.02 -18.47 2.11
CA LYS A 189 -16.94 -19.49 3.15
C LYS A 189 -16.83 -20.89 2.55
N ASP A 190 -17.66 -21.18 1.54
CA ASP A 190 -17.60 -22.43 0.78
C ASP A 190 -16.24 -22.61 0.08
N ALA A 191 -15.71 -21.53 -0.51
CA ALA A 191 -14.40 -21.56 -1.16
C ALA A 191 -13.27 -21.84 -0.17
N LEU A 192 -13.23 -21.13 0.98
CA LEU A 192 -12.25 -21.35 2.04
C LEU A 192 -12.27 -22.79 2.56
N GLY A 193 -13.46 -23.40 2.69
CA GLY A 193 -13.59 -24.82 3.04
C GLY A 193 -12.99 -25.75 1.99
N ARG A 194 -13.14 -25.43 0.69
CA ARG A 194 -12.63 -26.22 -0.45
C ARG A 194 -11.14 -26.02 -0.74
N VAL A 195 -10.51 -24.98 -0.21
CA VAL A 195 -9.05 -24.81 -0.37
C VAL A 195 -8.29 -25.99 0.25
N GLY A 196 -8.87 -26.64 1.27
CA GLY A 196 -8.31 -27.84 1.88
C GLY A 196 -6.96 -27.56 2.55
N ASN A 197 -5.99 -28.45 2.40
CA ASN A 197 -4.69 -28.33 3.07
C ASN A 197 -3.71 -27.36 2.37
N ARG A 198 -4.14 -26.69 1.28
CA ARG A 198 -3.31 -25.73 0.56
C ARG A 198 -3.09 -24.42 1.32
N LEU A 199 -3.95 -24.13 2.29
CA LEU A 199 -3.77 -23.02 3.23
C LEU A 199 -3.71 -23.54 4.68
N PRO A 200 -2.79 -23.01 5.51
CA PRO A 200 -2.81 -23.26 6.95
C PRO A 200 -4.13 -22.83 7.59
N GLU A 201 -4.58 -23.56 8.60
CA GLU A 201 -5.88 -23.33 9.23
C GLU A 201 -5.98 -21.94 9.88
N GLN A 202 -4.90 -21.48 10.52
CA GLN A 202 -4.82 -20.13 11.09
C GLN A 202 -5.02 -19.04 10.03
N LEU A 203 -4.48 -19.24 8.82
CA LEU A 203 -4.62 -18.29 7.73
C LEU A 203 -6.05 -18.31 7.16
N LYS A 204 -6.69 -19.48 7.07
CA LYS A 204 -8.11 -19.55 6.70
C LYS A 204 -9.01 -18.82 7.70
N GLN A 205 -8.74 -18.95 9.00
CA GLN A 205 -9.48 -18.24 10.03
C GLN A 205 -9.30 -16.72 9.93
N GLN A 206 -8.09 -16.26 9.61
CA GLN A 206 -7.83 -14.85 9.34
C GLN A 206 -8.61 -14.36 8.11
N LEU A 207 -8.59 -15.11 7.01
CA LEU A 207 -9.34 -14.78 5.79
C LEU A 207 -10.87 -14.81 6.01
N ASP A 208 -11.39 -15.75 6.80
CA ASP A 208 -12.81 -15.76 7.20
C ASP A 208 -13.16 -14.48 7.98
N ALA A 209 -12.34 -14.11 8.96
CA ALA A 209 -12.57 -12.92 9.77
C ALA A 209 -12.48 -11.61 8.96
N GLN A 210 -11.55 -11.54 8.01
CA GLN A 210 -11.30 -10.33 7.22
C GLN A 210 -12.23 -10.20 6.01
N LEU A 211 -12.70 -11.29 5.42
CA LEU A 211 -13.53 -11.28 4.21
C LEU A 211 -14.99 -11.61 4.52
N VAL A 212 -15.25 -12.80 5.07
CA VAL A 212 -16.62 -13.31 5.30
C VAL A 212 -17.32 -12.45 6.35
N ARG A 213 -16.69 -12.21 7.51
CA ARG A 213 -17.30 -11.38 8.57
C ARG A 213 -17.33 -9.90 8.21
N ALA A 214 -16.46 -9.42 7.31
CA ALA A 214 -16.54 -8.04 6.82
C ALA A 214 -17.77 -7.87 5.92
N LEU A 215 -18.02 -8.81 5.00
CA LEU A 215 -19.23 -8.81 4.18
C LEU A 215 -20.51 -8.90 5.02
N GLN A 216 -20.50 -9.70 6.09
CA GLN A 216 -21.65 -9.83 6.99
C GLN A 216 -21.98 -8.57 7.79
N ARG A 217 -21.07 -7.61 7.88
CA ARG A 217 -21.33 -6.30 8.52
C ARG A 217 -22.01 -5.30 7.58
N LEU A 218 -22.02 -5.57 6.28
CA LEU A 218 -22.71 -4.76 5.29
C LEU A 218 -24.22 -5.01 5.31
N LYS A 219 -24.98 -4.09 4.73
CA LYS A 219 -26.45 -4.21 4.66
C LYS A 219 -26.84 -5.38 3.75
N PRO A 220 -27.65 -6.33 4.26
CA PRO A 220 -28.10 -7.48 3.46
C PRO A 220 -29.08 -7.05 2.38
N GLY A 221 -29.15 -7.82 1.29
CA GLY A 221 -30.06 -7.60 0.16
C GLY A 221 -29.73 -6.39 -0.73
N VAL A 222 -28.75 -5.57 -0.36
CA VAL A 222 -28.27 -4.43 -1.15
C VAL A 222 -27.04 -4.85 -1.94
N PRO A 223 -26.93 -4.55 -3.25
CA PRO A 223 -25.74 -4.85 -4.05
C PRO A 223 -24.46 -4.36 -3.37
N LEU A 224 -23.39 -5.15 -3.44
CA LEU A 224 -22.12 -4.81 -2.80
C LEU A 224 -21.58 -3.44 -3.24
N VAL A 225 -21.65 -3.14 -4.54
CA VAL A 225 -21.12 -1.90 -5.12
C VAL A 225 -21.86 -0.64 -4.67
N ASP A 226 -23.12 -0.79 -4.23
CA ASP A 226 -23.93 0.31 -3.70
C ASP A 226 -23.53 0.70 -2.28
N GLN A 227 -22.62 -0.07 -1.67
CA GLN A 227 -22.08 0.13 -0.33
C GLN A 227 -20.59 0.49 -0.37
N ALA A 228 -20.07 0.87 -1.55
CA ALA A 228 -18.66 1.13 -1.76
C ALA A 228 -18.12 2.30 -0.92
N GLU A 229 -18.93 3.30 -0.59
CA GLU A 229 -18.52 4.39 0.34
C GLU A 229 -18.23 3.87 1.75
N GLN A 230 -18.93 2.83 2.21
CA GLN A 230 -18.75 2.26 3.55
C GLN A 230 -17.56 1.29 3.61
N SER A 231 -17.24 0.61 2.50
CA SER A 231 -16.20 -0.42 2.49
C SER A 231 -15.50 -0.55 1.13
N PRO A 232 -14.82 0.51 0.65
CA PRO A 232 -14.29 0.58 -0.71
C PRO A 232 -13.29 -0.52 -1.01
N ARG A 233 -12.39 -0.82 -0.06
CA ARG A 233 -11.37 -1.88 -0.19
C ARG A 233 -11.96 -3.28 -0.28
N LEU A 234 -13.05 -3.53 0.45
CA LEU A 234 -13.76 -4.80 0.36
C LEU A 234 -14.41 -4.95 -1.02
N VAL A 235 -15.03 -3.90 -1.54
CA VAL A 235 -15.63 -3.93 -2.89
C VAL A 235 -14.58 -4.17 -3.98
N GLU A 236 -13.43 -3.50 -3.93
CA GLU A 236 -12.31 -3.74 -4.85
C GLU A 236 -11.78 -5.18 -4.75
N LEU A 237 -11.59 -5.68 -3.52
CA LEU A 237 -11.07 -7.02 -3.29
C LEU A 237 -12.03 -8.11 -3.76
N ILE A 238 -13.35 -7.94 -3.59
CA ILE A 238 -14.33 -8.88 -4.15
C ILE A 238 -14.30 -8.86 -5.68
N GLY A 239 -14.20 -7.68 -6.29
CA GLY A 239 -14.02 -7.56 -7.74
C GLY A 239 -12.79 -8.32 -8.23
N HIS A 240 -11.67 -8.22 -7.51
CA HIS A 240 -10.46 -9.00 -7.77
C HIS A 240 -10.67 -10.51 -7.58
N LEU A 241 -11.22 -10.94 -6.45
CA LEU A 241 -11.37 -12.36 -6.11
C LEU A 241 -12.24 -13.12 -7.12
N PHE A 242 -13.30 -12.50 -7.63
CA PHE A 242 -14.22 -13.13 -8.57
C PHE A 242 -13.86 -12.86 -10.05
N GLY A 243 -13.25 -11.70 -10.32
CA GLY A 243 -12.96 -11.25 -11.67
C GLY A 243 -11.58 -11.63 -12.20
N ALA A 244 -10.58 -11.78 -11.34
CA ALA A 244 -9.20 -12.00 -11.79
C ALA A 244 -9.04 -13.34 -12.50
N VAL A 245 -8.38 -13.29 -13.66
CA VAL A 245 -8.09 -14.45 -14.52
C VAL A 245 -6.63 -14.83 -14.42
N THR A 246 -5.75 -13.86 -14.64
CA THR A 246 -4.32 -13.97 -14.45
C THR A 246 -3.79 -12.67 -13.89
N SER A 247 -2.66 -12.73 -13.19
CA SER A 247 -2.00 -11.56 -12.63
C SER A 247 -0.50 -11.67 -12.78
N THR A 248 0.16 -10.52 -12.67
CA THR A 248 1.61 -10.46 -12.45
C THR A 248 1.95 -10.75 -11.00
N GLY A 249 3.24 -10.96 -10.71
CA GLY A 249 3.77 -10.69 -9.37
C GLY A 249 3.48 -9.25 -8.92
N ALA A 250 3.45 -9.04 -7.60
CA ALA A 250 3.40 -7.71 -7.00
C ALA A 250 4.84 -7.20 -6.79
N ALA A 251 5.10 -5.96 -7.16
CA ALA A 251 6.41 -5.33 -7.00
C ALA A 251 6.26 -3.82 -6.73
N PRO A 252 7.26 -3.15 -6.15
CA PRO A 252 7.19 -1.71 -5.88
C PRO A 252 6.85 -0.89 -7.12
N GLU A 253 6.08 0.19 -6.96
CA GLU A 253 5.64 1.07 -8.04
C GLU A 253 6.83 1.64 -8.83
N GLU A 254 7.89 2.06 -8.12
CA GLU A 254 9.15 2.51 -8.69
C GLU A 254 9.85 1.41 -9.50
N PHE A 255 9.78 0.15 -9.06
CA PHE A 255 10.41 -0.95 -9.81
C PHE A 255 9.69 -1.20 -11.14
N TRP A 256 8.37 -1.05 -11.17
CA TRP A 256 7.61 -1.12 -12.41
C TRP A 256 7.96 0.03 -13.36
N ALA A 257 7.95 1.26 -12.85
CA ALA A 257 8.15 2.48 -13.64
C ALA A 257 9.58 2.62 -14.14
N ASP A 258 10.57 2.34 -13.30
CA ASP A 258 11.97 2.66 -13.58
C ASP A 258 12.73 1.49 -14.21
N VAL A 259 12.25 0.25 -14.04
CA VAL A 259 12.95 -0.96 -14.50
C VAL A 259 12.11 -1.81 -15.43
N VAL A 260 10.97 -2.33 -14.95
CA VAL A 260 10.25 -3.38 -15.68
C VAL A 260 9.65 -2.87 -17.00
N LEU A 261 8.91 -1.75 -16.97
CA LEU A 261 8.26 -1.21 -18.16
C LEU A 261 9.28 -0.63 -19.16
N PRO A 262 10.31 0.14 -18.74
CA PRO A 262 11.39 0.56 -19.64
C PRO A 262 12.08 -0.61 -20.34
N LEU A 263 12.38 -1.71 -19.63
CA LEU A 263 12.95 -2.91 -20.26
C LEU A 263 12.03 -3.51 -21.35
N ALA A 264 10.70 -3.43 -21.18
CA ALA A 264 9.77 -3.86 -22.22
C ALA A 264 9.92 -3.01 -23.49
N PHE A 265 10.05 -1.69 -23.35
CA PHE A 265 10.18 -0.76 -24.49
C PHE A 265 11.57 -0.79 -25.14
N ILE A 266 12.64 -1.02 -24.38
CA ILE A 266 14.00 -1.22 -24.90
C ILE A 266 14.12 -2.55 -25.63
N GLY A 267 13.55 -3.63 -25.07
CA GLY A 267 13.63 -4.98 -25.64
C GLY A 267 15.06 -5.55 -25.63
N ALA A 268 15.44 -6.24 -26.70
CA ALA A 268 16.74 -6.92 -26.83
C ALA A 268 17.54 -6.37 -28.02
N PRO A 269 18.20 -5.20 -27.87
CA PRO A 269 18.92 -4.58 -28.97
C PRO A 269 20.14 -5.39 -29.41
N ALA A 270 20.45 -5.31 -30.69
CA ALA A 270 21.62 -5.97 -31.26
C ALA A 270 22.92 -5.21 -30.95
N THR A 271 22.86 -3.88 -30.86
CA THR A 271 24.00 -2.98 -30.67
C THR A 271 23.69 -1.97 -29.56
N PHE A 272 24.75 -1.40 -28.97
CA PHE A 272 24.65 -0.43 -27.89
C PHE A 272 25.21 0.92 -28.34
N PRO A 273 24.73 2.04 -27.76
CA PRO A 273 25.29 3.37 -28.01
C PRO A 273 26.79 3.44 -27.69
N ALA A 274 27.47 4.42 -28.29
CA ALA A 274 28.84 4.73 -27.90
C ALA A 274 28.84 5.32 -26.49
N LEU A 275 29.80 4.90 -25.68
CA LEU A 275 29.90 5.34 -24.29
C LEU A 275 30.69 6.64 -24.17
N GLU A 276 30.17 7.59 -23.41
CA GLU A 276 30.81 8.88 -23.13
C GLU A 276 31.55 8.89 -21.78
N GLY A 277 32.30 9.97 -21.50
CA GLY A 277 33.22 10.05 -20.36
C GLY A 277 32.54 9.79 -19.01
N ASP A 278 31.39 10.40 -18.75
CA ASP A 278 30.68 10.30 -17.47
C ASP A 278 30.10 8.89 -17.26
N GLU A 279 29.65 8.23 -18.32
CA GLU A 279 29.11 6.86 -18.30
C GLU A 279 30.20 5.83 -18.01
N LEU A 280 31.39 6.02 -18.60
CA LEU A 280 32.55 5.19 -18.34
C LEU A 280 33.06 5.35 -16.90
N GLU A 281 33.03 6.57 -16.36
CA GLU A 281 33.36 6.81 -14.96
C GLU A 281 32.32 6.18 -14.01
N ALA A 282 31.02 6.27 -14.32
CA ALA A 282 29.97 5.59 -13.57
C ALA A 282 30.17 4.06 -13.56
N ALA A 283 30.50 3.47 -14.72
CA ALA A 283 30.81 2.05 -14.80
C ALA A 283 32.05 1.67 -13.96
N LYS A 284 33.12 2.49 -13.99
CA LYS A 284 34.32 2.28 -13.15
C LYS A 284 34.02 2.41 -11.65
N GLN A 285 33.08 3.28 -11.29
CA GLN A 285 32.60 3.44 -9.90
C GLN A 285 31.72 2.27 -9.43
N GLY A 286 31.34 1.36 -10.32
CA GLY A 286 30.59 0.15 -10.00
C GLY A 286 29.08 0.31 -10.06
N VAL A 287 28.58 1.29 -10.83
CA VAL A 287 27.15 1.39 -11.13
C VAL A 287 26.69 0.11 -11.84
N PRO A 288 25.56 -0.51 -11.43
CA PRO A 288 25.08 -1.75 -12.03
C PRO A 288 24.81 -1.59 -13.54
N PRO A 289 25.18 -2.56 -14.39
CA PRO A 289 24.94 -2.50 -15.83
C PRO A 289 23.48 -2.26 -16.22
N ILE A 290 22.52 -2.79 -15.47
CA ILE A 290 21.10 -2.58 -15.70
C ILE A 290 20.69 -1.11 -15.53
N ALA A 291 21.27 -0.36 -14.60
CA ALA A 291 20.95 1.06 -14.42
C ALA A 291 21.40 1.87 -15.64
N LEU A 292 22.65 1.68 -16.07
CA LEU A 292 23.18 2.31 -17.28
C LEU A 292 22.46 1.83 -18.56
N PHE A 293 22.01 0.58 -18.59
CA PHE A 293 21.24 0.05 -19.73
C PHE A 293 19.92 0.80 -19.89
N LEU A 294 19.20 1.01 -18.78
CA LEU A 294 17.92 1.72 -18.77
C LEU A 294 18.04 3.20 -19.13
N GLU A 295 19.16 3.81 -18.76
CA GLU A 295 19.44 5.23 -19.04
C GLU A 295 19.92 5.46 -20.47
N LEU A 296 20.83 4.62 -20.97
CA LEU A 296 21.57 4.89 -22.21
C LEU A 296 20.94 4.25 -23.43
N VAL A 297 20.32 3.08 -23.29
CA VAL A 297 19.87 2.30 -24.44
C VAL A 297 18.52 2.82 -24.93
N PRO A 298 18.41 3.27 -26.19
CA PRO A 298 17.16 3.83 -26.70
C PRO A 298 16.02 2.82 -26.74
N PHE A 299 14.80 3.32 -26.53
CA PHE A 299 13.60 2.50 -26.69
C PHE A 299 13.44 2.07 -28.16
N GLN A 300 13.21 0.78 -28.38
CA GLN A 300 12.87 0.24 -29.71
C GLN A 300 11.40 0.44 -30.05
N HIS A 301 10.58 0.66 -29.04
CA HIS A 301 9.15 0.88 -29.16
C HIS A 301 8.78 2.22 -28.52
N GLN A 302 7.88 2.96 -29.17
CA GLN A 302 7.39 4.22 -28.64
C GLN A 302 6.67 3.99 -27.31
N SER A 303 7.15 4.62 -26.24
CA SER A 303 6.41 4.77 -24.99
C SER A 303 5.32 5.85 -25.15
N PRO A 304 4.30 5.91 -24.30
CA PRO A 304 3.31 6.99 -24.31
C PRO A 304 3.97 8.38 -24.36
N GLU A 305 3.41 9.28 -25.19
CA GLU A 305 3.97 10.62 -25.45
C GLU A 305 3.79 11.59 -24.27
N ASP A 306 2.69 11.45 -23.53
CA ASP A 306 2.46 12.11 -22.24
C ASP A 306 2.92 11.14 -21.14
N GLU A 307 3.72 11.58 -20.17
CA GLU A 307 4.19 10.80 -19.00
C GLU A 307 3.03 10.07 -18.29
N GLY A 308 2.64 8.91 -18.80
CA GLY A 308 1.46 8.19 -18.34
C GLY A 308 1.68 7.56 -16.98
N LEU A 309 0.64 6.93 -16.43
CA LEU A 309 0.77 6.12 -15.24
C LEU A 309 1.86 5.05 -15.46
N LEU A 310 2.88 5.04 -14.59
CA LEU A 310 4.09 4.21 -14.67
C LEU A 310 4.88 4.35 -15.98
N GLY A 311 4.73 5.46 -16.71
CA GLY A 311 5.39 5.67 -17.99
C GLY A 311 4.93 4.74 -19.12
N ALA A 312 3.88 3.94 -18.91
CA ALA A 312 3.38 2.97 -19.90
C ALA A 312 1.87 3.04 -20.16
N PHE A 313 1.09 3.60 -19.24
CA PHE A 313 -0.37 3.64 -19.34
C PHE A 313 -0.85 5.08 -19.51
N PRO A 314 -1.35 5.50 -20.69
CA PRO A 314 -1.83 6.86 -20.90
C PRO A 314 -2.90 7.25 -19.86
N PHE A 315 -2.80 8.43 -19.23
CA PHE A 315 -3.80 8.84 -18.23
C PHE A 315 -5.22 8.91 -18.78
N ALA A 316 -5.38 9.23 -20.07
CA ALA A 316 -6.66 9.23 -20.76
C ALA A 316 -7.36 7.85 -20.81
N SER A 317 -6.61 6.75 -20.66
CA SER A 317 -7.15 5.39 -20.61
C SER A 317 -7.29 4.85 -19.18
N VAL A 318 -6.92 5.63 -18.16
CA VAL A 318 -7.10 5.28 -16.75
C VAL A 318 -8.54 5.58 -16.34
N ALA A 319 -9.25 4.55 -15.86
CA ALA A 319 -10.66 4.67 -15.51
C ALA A 319 -11.01 3.86 -14.26
N PRO A 320 -12.06 4.23 -13.52
CA PRO A 320 -12.54 3.40 -12.42
C PRO A 320 -13.04 2.03 -12.95
N PRO A 321 -12.86 0.93 -12.18
CA PRO A 321 -13.32 -0.39 -12.59
C PRO A 321 -14.85 -0.47 -12.78
N HIS A 322 -15.58 0.36 -12.05
CA HIS A 322 -17.04 0.52 -12.13
C HIS A 322 -17.42 1.99 -11.92
N PRO A 323 -18.46 2.54 -12.60
CA PRO A 323 -18.83 3.96 -12.47
C PRO A 323 -19.07 4.42 -11.02
N LYS A 324 -19.71 3.61 -10.19
CA LYS A 324 -19.94 3.92 -8.76
C LYS A 324 -18.66 3.97 -7.93
N LEU A 325 -17.60 3.27 -8.35
CA LEU A 325 -16.30 3.35 -7.69
C LEU A 325 -15.58 4.66 -8.04
N GLY A 326 -15.85 5.25 -9.22
CA GLY A 326 -15.25 6.53 -9.62
C GLY A 326 -15.66 7.72 -8.77
N GLN A 327 -16.68 7.56 -7.93
CA GLN A 327 -17.12 8.58 -6.96
C GLN A 327 -16.27 8.57 -5.68
N LEU A 328 -15.44 7.53 -5.49
CA LEU A 328 -14.53 7.41 -4.37
C LEU A 328 -13.25 8.21 -4.65
N GLY A 329 -12.84 9.05 -3.69
CA GLY A 329 -11.66 9.91 -3.83
C GLY A 329 -10.32 9.16 -3.89
N SER A 330 -10.30 7.87 -3.54
CA SER A 330 -9.08 7.05 -3.53
C SER A 330 -9.33 5.62 -4.01
N LEU A 331 -9.11 5.37 -5.28
CA LEU A 331 -9.12 4.01 -5.82
C LEU A 331 -7.72 3.40 -5.75
N ARG A 332 -7.65 2.18 -5.22
CA ARG A 332 -6.44 1.35 -5.32
C ARG A 332 -6.50 0.42 -6.51
N MET A 333 -7.65 0.29 -7.16
CA MET A 333 -7.81 -0.50 -8.37
C MET A 333 -8.36 0.36 -9.50
N VAL A 334 -7.67 0.41 -10.63
CA VAL A 334 -8.05 1.18 -11.81
C VAL A 334 -7.92 0.34 -13.08
N LYS A 335 -8.79 0.57 -14.05
CA LYS A 335 -8.60 0.09 -15.43
C LYS A 335 -7.46 0.89 -16.06
N VAL A 336 -6.63 0.23 -16.84
CA VAL A 336 -5.55 0.86 -17.62
C VAL A 336 -5.65 0.43 -19.07
N GLY A 337 -5.37 1.34 -20.00
CA GLY A 337 -5.24 1.01 -21.43
C GLY A 337 -3.91 0.33 -21.70
N PHE A 338 -3.95 -0.87 -22.27
CA PHE A 338 -2.79 -1.75 -22.41
C PHE A 338 -2.16 -1.69 -23.81
N GLU A 339 -2.67 -0.84 -24.69
CA GLU A 339 -2.39 -0.82 -26.12
C GLU A 339 -0.93 -0.45 -26.43
N ALA A 340 -0.34 0.45 -25.64
CA ALA A 340 1.06 0.85 -25.79
C ALA A 340 2.04 -0.32 -25.59
N LEU A 341 1.63 -1.35 -24.84
CA LEU A 341 2.44 -2.53 -24.55
C LEU A 341 2.25 -3.66 -25.56
N ASP A 342 1.29 -3.58 -26.49
CA ASP A 342 1.00 -4.67 -27.43
C ASP A 342 2.21 -5.02 -28.32
N LYS A 343 2.84 -4.02 -28.93
CA LYS A 343 4.05 -4.23 -29.77
C LYS A 343 5.25 -4.68 -28.93
N PRO A 344 5.62 -3.97 -27.83
CA PRO A 344 6.69 -4.40 -26.93
C PRO A 344 6.55 -5.86 -26.47
N LEU A 345 5.38 -6.25 -25.97
CA LEU A 345 5.18 -7.58 -25.39
C LEU A 345 5.08 -8.68 -26.45
N ALA A 346 4.59 -8.36 -27.65
CA ALA A 346 4.65 -9.29 -28.78
C ALA A 346 6.10 -9.61 -29.18
N ALA A 347 6.96 -8.58 -29.24
CA ALA A 347 8.38 -8.70 -29.59
C ALA A 347 9.25 -9.24 -28.45
N LEU A 348 8.79 -9.11 -27.19
CA LEU A 348 9.55 -9.47 -26.00
C LEU A 348 10.01 -10.95 -26.02
N ASP A 349 11.31 -11.14 -25.95
CA ASP A 349 11.94 -12.43 -25.66
C ASP A 349 12.72 -12.29 -24.35
N PRO A 350 12.22 -12.88 -23.25
CA PRO A 350 12.86 -12.75 -21.93
C PRO A 350 14.30 -13.28 -21.90
N ALA A 351 14.61 -14.34 -22.67
CA ALA A 351 15.95 -14.89 -22.71
C ALA A 351 16.90 -13.96 -23.47
N LYS A 352 16.45 -13.40 -24.60
CA LYS A 352 17.24 -12.41 -25.35
C LYS A 352 17.40 -11.08 -24.61
N THR A 353 16.42 -10.70 -23.80
CA THR A 353 16.51 -9.48 -22.97
C THR A 353 17.60 -9.66 -21.90
N LYS A 354 17.62 -10.82 -21.24
CA LYS A 354 18.69 -11.17 -20.28
C LYS A 354 20.07 -11.25 -20.96
N ASP A 355 20.12 -11.85 -22.16
CA ASP A 355 21.36 -11.88 -22.96
C ASP A 355 21.83 -10.48 -23.37
N ALA A 356 20.93 -9.58 -23.78
CA ALA A 356 21.27 -8.21 -24.13
C ALA A 356 21.86 -7.45 -22.94
N LEU A 357 21.31 -7.61 -21.73
CA LEU A 357 21.87 -7.03 -20.51
C LEU A 357 23.28 -7.57 -20.21
N ALA A 358 23.51 -8.88 -20.38
CA ALA A 358 24.83 -9.47 -20.21
C ALA A 358 25.84 -8.93 -21.24
N ARG A 359 25.46 -8.88 -22.52
CA ARG A 359 26.27 -8.30 -23.60
C ARG A 359 26.56 -6.81 -23.37
N PHE A 360 25.64 -6.07 -22.78
CA PHE A 360 25.87 -4.68 -22.40
C PHE A 360 26.88 -4.56 -21.25
N GLY A 361 26.80 -5.42 -20.24
CA GLY A 361 27.83 -5.51 -19.20
C GLY A 361 29.23 -5.79 -19.76
N GLU A 362 29.34 -6.70 -20.75
CA GLU A 362 30.61 -6.93 -21.46
C GLU A 362 31.07 -5.72 -22.28
N HIS A 363 30.13 -4.98 -22.88
CA HIS A 363 30.42 -3.75 -23.63
C HIS A 363 31.01 -2.67 -22.71
N LEU A 364 30.40 -2.44 -21.55
CA LEU A 364 30.92 -1.53 -20.51
C LEU A 364 32.32 -1.95 -20.04
N ALA A 365 32.54 -3.23 -19.76
CA ALA A 365 33.85 -3.74 -19.31
C ALA A 365 34.96 -3.52 -20.35
N LYS A 366 34.65 -3.77 -21.62
CA LYS A 366 35.60 -3.54 -22.72
C LYS A 366 35.94 -2.05 -22.87
N ALA A 367 34.94 -1.18 -22.78
CA ALA A 367 35.13 0.26 -22.95
C ALA A 367 35.82 0.92 -21.75
N ALA A 368 35.55 0.46 -20.52
CA ALA A 368 36.16 0.98 -19.30
C ALA A 368 37.63 0.55 -19.11
N GLY A 369 38.11 -0.45 -19.87
CA GLY A 369 39.48 -0.97 -19.80
C GLY A 369 39.80 -1.75 -18.51
N ALA A 370 38.78 -2.06 -17.70
CA ALA A 370 38.87 -2.83 -16.47
C ALA A 370 37.61 -3.70 -16.32
N PRO A 371 37.68 -4.85 -15.63
CA PRO A 371 36.46 -5.58 -15.30
C PRO A 371 35.56 -4.65 -14.46
N VAL A 372 34.36 -4.34 -14.98
CA VAL A 372 33.32 -3.68 -14.19
C VAL A 372 33.13 -4.56 -12.95
N ARG A 373 33.18 -3.97 -11.75
CA ARG A 373 32.90 -4.71 -10.52
C ARG A 373 31.61 -5.49 -10.72
N SER A 374 31.61 -6.78 -10.40
CA SER A 374 30.38 -7.57 -10.46
C SER A 374 29.33 -6.85 -9.60
N ALA A 375 28.13 -6.68 -10.14
CA ALA A 375 27.11 -5.80 -9.58
C ALA A 375 26.50 -6.32 -8.25
N GLY A 376 27.18 -7.24 -7.57
CA GLY A 376 26.68 -7.95 -6.40
C GLY A 376 25.53 -8.89 -6.76
N PRO A 377 25.18 -9.82 -5.85
CA PRO A 377 24.05 -10.72 -6.04
C PRO A 377 22.70 -9.98 -6.14
N GLU A 378 22.61 -8.76 -5.62
CA GLU A 378 21.37 -7.96 -5.62
C GLU A 378 20.99 -7.47 -7.02
N ALA A 379 21.95 -7.07 -7.86
CA ALA A 379 21.66 -6.64 -9.22
C ALA A 379 21.20 -7.80 -10.11
N ASP A 380 21.79 -8.99 -9.93
CA ASP A 380 21.36 -10.20 -10.65
C ASP A 380 19.94 -10.61 -10.23
N GLN A 381 19.62 -10.52 -8.93
CA GLN A 381 18.25 -10.75 -8.43
C GLN A 381 17.26 -9.74 -9.00
N MET A 382 17.66 -8.48 -9.14
CA MET A 382 16.83 -7.44 -9.73
C MET A 382 16.53 -7.72 -11.21
N VAL A 383 17.53 -8.13 -11.98
CA VAL A 383 17.35 -8.57 -13.38
C VAL A 383 16.39 -9.76 -13.44
N ASP A 384 16.61 -10.78 -12.62
CA ASP A 384 15.77 -11.98 -12.62
C ASP A 384 14.31 -11.66 -12.23
N ALA A 385 14.10 -10.79 -11.24
CA ALA A 385 12.78 -10.32 -10.85
C ALA A 385 12.09 -9.55 -11.99
N ALA A 386 12.79 -8.63 -12.65
CA ALA A 386 12.24 -7.89 -13.78
C ALA A 386 11.86 -8.82 -14.94
N ILE A 387 12.71 -9.82 -15.25
CA ILE A 387 12.44 -10.82 -16.29
C ILE A 387 11.22 -11.69 -15.96
N VAL A 388 11.00 -12.04 -14.68
CA VAL A 388 9.78 -12.74 -14.24
C VAL A 388 8.54 -11.87 -14.45
N LEU A 389 8.58 -10.60 -14.06
CA LEU A 389 7.44 -9.69 -14.22
C LEU A 389 7.13 -9.41 -15.70
N LEU A 390 8.16 -9.30 -16.56
CA LEU A 390 8.00 -9.18 -18.01
C LEU A 390 7.34 -10.44 -18.63
N LYS A 391 7.70 -11.63 -18.16
CA LYS A 391 7.03 -12.88 -18.58
C LYS A 391 5.56 -12.88 -18.17
N ASP A 392 5.28 -12.46 -16.94
CA ASP A 392 3.91 -12.36 -16.45
C ASP A 392 3.09 -11.32 -17.25
N LEU A 393 3.66 -10.16 -17.55
CA LEU A 393 3.04 -9.15 -18.42
C LEU A 393 2.71 -9.73 -19.80
N LYS A 394 3.64 -10.47 -20.39
CA LYS A 394 3.41 -11.14 -21.69
C LYS A 394 2.27 -12.15 -21.60
N ARG A 395 2.22 -12.96 -20.53
CA ARG A 395 1.10 -13.87 -20.26
C ARG A 395 -0.22 -13.10 -20.14
N LEU A 396 -0.21 -11.99 -19.41
CA LEU A 396 -1.37 -11.14 -19.20
C LEU A 396 -1.91 -10.57 -20.52
N SER A 397 -1.03 -10.07 -21.41
CA SER A 397 -1.39 -9.59 -22.75
C SER A 397 -2.09 -10.66 -23.61
N ALA A 398 -1.73 -11.93 -23.42
CA ALA A 398 -2.28 -13.04 -24.19
C ALA A 398 -3.75 -13.36 -23.83
N GLU A 399 -4.23 -12.96 -22.64
CA GLU A 399 -5.61 -13.19 -22.22
C GLU A 399 -6.63 -12.37 -23.04
N LYS A 400 -6.21 -11.27 -23.67
CA LYS A 400 -7.08 -10.35 -24.42
C LYS A 400 -8.31 -9.89 -23.63
N LYS A 401 -8.13 -9.68 -22.33
CA LYS A 401 -9.13 -9.16 -21.39
C LYS A 401 -8.74 -7.76 -20.89
N PRO A 402 -9.69 -6.97 -20.38
CA PRO A 402 -9.39 -5.71 -19.70
C PRO A 402 -8.34 -5.91 -18.60
N VAL A 403 -7.39 -4.98 -18.53
CA VAL A 403 -6.30 -5.00 -17.56
C VAL A 403 -6.55 -3.97 -16.48
N TRP A 404 -6.48 -4.40 -15.23
CA TRP A 404 -6.57 -3.53 -14.08
C TRP A 404 -5.22 -3.45 -13.38
N LEU A 405 -4.84 -2.23 -12.97
CA LEU A 405 -3.74 -1.98 -12.07
C LEU A 405 -4.28 -1.93 -10.64
N ARG A 406 -3.68 -2.71 -9.76
CA ARG A 406 -3.96 -2.74 -8.32
C ARG A 406 -2.76 -2.21 -7.56
N ARG A 407 -2.99 -1.29 -6.63
CA ARG A 407 -2.03 -0.86 -5.62
C ARG A 407 -2.28 -1.60 -4.32
N LEU A 408 -1.22 -2.15 -3.77
CA LEU A 408 -1.21 -3.06 -2.63
C LEU A 408 -0.22 -2.54 -1.61
N THR A 409 -0.56 -2.68 -0.34
CA THR A 409 0.42 -2.67 0.75
C THR A 409 1.31 -3.90 0.67
N GLU A 410 2.46 -3.88 1.35
CA GLU A 410 3.34 -5.06 1.44
C GLU A 410 2.61 -6.28 2.03
N ALA A 411 1.75 -6.07 3.03
CA ALA A 411 0.94 -7.14 3.62
C ALA A 411 -0.06 -7.75 2.62
N GLU A 412 -0.71 -6.91 1.81
CA GLU A 412 -1.62 -7.37 0.74
C GLU A 412 -0.85 -8.11 -0.37
N ALA A 413 0.33 -7.62 -0.74
CA ALA A 413 1.21 -8.28 -1.70
C ALA A 413 1.67 -9.66 -1.19
N GLY A 414 2.04 -9.78 0.08
CA GLY A 414 2.41 -11.05 0.72
C GLY A 414 1.23 -12.03 0.86
N ALA A 415 0.00 -11.51 1.00
CA ALA A 415 -1.21 -12.34 1.08
C ALA A 415 -1.71 -12.84 -0.29
N GLU A 416 -1.20 -12.31 -1.41
CA GLU A 416 -1.74 -12.57 -2.74
C GLU A 416 -1.64 -14.05 -3.15
N VAL A 417 -0.62 -14.78 -2.71
CA VAL A 417 -0.51 -16.24 -2.92
C VAL A 417 -1.67 -16.97 -2.26
N ALA A 418 -2.04 -16.57 -1.04
CA ALA A 418 -3.16 -17.18 -0.34
C ALA A 418 -4.51 -16.82 -1.00
N LEU A 419 -4.66 -15.56 -1.44
CA LEU A 419 -5.84 -15.12 -2.18
C LEU A 419 -5.96 -15.87 -3.51
N ALA A 420 -4.86 -16.21 -4.19
CA ALA A 420 -4.88 -16.99 -5.43
C ALA A 420 -5.48 -18.39 -5.23
N GLU A 421 -5.16 -19.07 -4.13
CA GLU A 421 -5.77 -20.36 -3.78
C GLU A 421 -7.30 -20.23 -3.56
N VAL A 422 -7.72 -19.15 -2.89
CA VAL A 422 -9.15 -18.84 -2.70
C VAL A 422 -9.82 -18.57 -4.04
N ARG A 423 -9.21 -17.80 -4.96
CA ARG A 423 -9.74 -17.55 -6.30
C ARG A 423 -9.88 -18.84 -7.11
N GLN A 424 -8.87 -19.70 -7.06
CA GLN A 424 -8.94 -20.99 -7.75
C GLN A 424 -10.08 -21.84 -7.19
N ALA A 425 -10.28 -21.85 -5.87
CA ALA A 425 -11.41 -22.53 -5.26
C ALA A 425 -12.75 -21.90 -5.70
N LEU A 426 -12.89 -20.57 -5.70
CA LEU A 426 -14.08 -19.87 -6.18
C LEU A 426 -14.44 -20.23 -7.63
N GLY A 427 -13.44 -20.37 -8.50
CA GLY A 427 -13.62 -20.75 -9.90
C GLY A 427 -13.83 -22.25 -10.15
N ALA A 428 -13.51 -23.12 -9.20
CA ALA A 428 -13.61 -24.57 -9.37
C ALA A 428 -15.07 -25.07 -9.34
N PRO A 429 -15.45 -26.04 -10.21
CA PRO A 429 -16.81 -26.57 -10.24
C PRO A 429 -17.21 -27.16 -8.89
N ARG A 430 -18.46 -26.93 -8.50
CA ARG A 430 -19.04 -27.55 -7.30
C ARG A 430 -19.38 -29.00 -7.63
N ILE A 431 -18.64 -29.96 -7.08
CA ILE A 431 -19.03 -31.37 -7.13
C ILE A 431 -20.10 -31.56 -6.06
N ILE A 432 -21.36 -31.66 -6.50
CA ILE A 432 -22.47 -32.07 -5.64
C ILE A 432 -22.55 -33.59 -5.75
N LEU A 433 -22.08 -34.30 -4.74
CA LEU A 433 -22.35 -35.73 -4.60
C LEU A 433 -23.78 -35.87 -4.09
N ALA A 434 -24.67 -36.37 -4.93
CA ALA A 434 -26.09 -36.59 -4.65
C ALA A 434 -26.31 -37.80 -3.72
#